data_AF-A0A077QFR7-F1
#
_entry.id   AF-A0A077QFR7-F1
#
_cell.length_a   1.000
_cell.length_b   1.000
_cell.length_c   1.000
_cell.angle_alpha   90.00
_cell.angle_beta   90.00
_cell.angle_gamma   90.00
#
_symmetry.space_group_name_H-M   'P 1'
#
loop_
_entity.id
_entity.type
_entity.pdbx_description
1 polymer ?
#
loop_
_entity_poly.entity_id
_entity_poly.type
_entity_poly.pdbx_seq_one_letter_code
_entity_poly.pdbx_strand_id
1 'polypeptide(L)' 'MNSRHLTGHAVDLFPVGGDWNDYKCWLPVLNAMRQAGEERGIKLRFGITWTNNPNDKPAKFLDAPHIEIPA' A
#
# COMPACT_ATOMS: atom_id res chain seq x y z
N MET A 1 -15.98 -10.91 9.96
CA MET A 1 -14.98 -10.97 8.87
C MET A 1 -14.61 -9.52 8.55
N ASN A 2 -13.37 -9.09 8.84
CA ASN A 2 -12.98 -7.67 8.82
C ASN A 2 -11.85 -7.46 7.81
N SER A 3 -12.20 -7.17 6.56
CA SER A 3 -11.23 -6.85 5.50
C SER A 3 -11.79 -5.74 4.60
N ARG A 4 -10.93 -4.79 4.20
CA ARG A 4 -11.30 -3.68 3.31
C ARG A 4 -11.58 -4.15 1.88
N HIS A 5 -10.98 -5.27 1.46
CA HIS A 5 -11.25 -5.93 0.18
C HIS A 5 -12.73 -6.29 0.01
N LEU A 6 -13.40 -6.73 1.07
CA LEU A 6 -14.83 -7.10 1.06
C LEU A 6 -15.75 -5.92 0.78
N THR A 7 -15.27 -4.71 1.05
CA THR A 7 -16.02 -3.47 0.88
C THR A 7 -15.60 -2.71 -0.39
N GLY A 8 -14.65 -3.24 -1.17
CA GLY A 8 -14.14 -2.58 -2.38
C GLY A 8 -13.23 -1.37 -2.10
N HIS A 9 -12.69 -1.24 -0.89
CA HIS A 9 -11.86 -0.10 -0.49
C HIS A 9 -10.38 -0.44 -0.35
N ALA A 10 -9.96 -1.61 -0.80
CA ALA A 10 -8.56 -2.00 -0.86
C ALA A 10 -8.26 -2.73 -2.15
N VAL A 11 -7.00 -2.67 -2.56
CA VAL A 11 -6.42 -3.40 -3.67
C VAL A 11 -5.04 -3.90 -3.28
N ASP A 12 -4.64 -5.03 -3.88
CA ASP A 12 -3.29 -5.55 -3.78
C ASP A 12 -2.60 -5.38 -5.13
N LEU A 13 -1.41 -4.79 -5.14
CA LEU A 13 -0.60 -4.59 -6.34
C LEU A 13 0.67 -5.44 -6.28
N PHE A 14 1.11 -5.98 -7.41
CA PHE A 14 2.39 -6.66 -7.55
C PHE A 14 3.26 -5.93 -8.59
N PRO A 15 4.47 -5.45 -8.25
CA PRO A 15 5.38 -4.86 -9.22
C PRO A 15 5.77 -5.87 -10.31
N VAL A 16 5.79 -5.43 -11.57
CA VAL A 16 6.30 -6.28 -12.66
C VAL A 16 7.77 -6.61 -12.39
N GLY A 17 8.09 -7.90 -12.27
CA GLY A 17 9.42 -8.38 -11.89
C GLY A 17 9.74 -8.30 -10.39
N GLY A 18 8.73 -8.11 -9.53
CA GLY A 18 8.90 -8.10 -8.08
C GLY A 18 9.37 -9.43 -7.49
N ASP A 19 9.93 -9.37 -6.28
CA ASP A 19 10.39 -10.52 -5.50
C ASP A 19 9.74 -10.48 -4.10
N TRP A 20 9.04 -11.56 -3.74
CA TRP A 20 8.42 -11.72 -2.43
C TRP A 20 9.43 -11.75 -1.28
N ASN A 21 10.72 -12.03 -1.56
CA ASN A 21 11.78 -11.99 -0.56
C ASN A 21 12.37 -10.57 -0.35
N ASP A 22 12.04 -9.61 -1.22
CA ASP A 22 12.45 -8.21 -1.09
C ASP A 22 11.26 -7.27 -1.20
N TYR A 23 10.64 -6.99 -0.05
CA TYR A 23 9.51 -6.05 0.03
C TYR A 23 9.83 -4.66 -0.54
N LYS A 24 11.11 -4.27 -0.63
CA LYS A 24 11.48 -2.94 -1.14
C LYS A 24 11.14 -2.78 -2.62
N CYS A 25 10.96 -3.87 -3.37
CA CYS A 25 10.53 -3.78 -4.76
C CYS A 25 9.12 -3.17 -4.93
N TRP A 26 8.31 -3.11 -3.87
CA TRP A 26 7.03 -2.38 -3.86
C TRP A 26 7.20 -0.86 -3.77
N LEU A 27 8.27 -0.35 -3.16
CA LEU A 27 8.41 1.09 -2.86
C LEU A 27 8.19 2.00 -4.08
N PRO A 28 8.72 1.72 -5.29
CA PRO A 28 8.45 2.54 -6.46
C PRO A 28 6.95 2.61 -6.83
N VAL A 29 6.24 1.48 -6.78
CA VAL A 29 4.79 1.41 -7.06
C VAL A 29 4.00 2.14 -5.98
N LEU A 30 4.33 1.93 -4.70
CA LEU A 30 3.64 2.58 -3.59
C LEU A 30 3.87 4.10 -3.59
N ASN A 31 5.07 4.55 -3.96
CA ASN A 31 5.36 5.98 -4.15
C ASN A 31 4.53 6.60 -5.27
N ALA A 32 4.36 5.90 -6.40
CA ALA A 32 3.50 6.35 -7.49
C ALA A 32 2.01 6.40 -7.04
N MET A 33 1.56 5.41 -6.27
CA MET A 33 0.20 5.40 -5.71
C MET A 33 -0.02 6.55 -4.72
N ARG A 34 0.96 6.83 -3.84
CA ARG A 34 0.89 7.99 -2.93
C ARG A 34 0.77 9.30 -3.71
N GLN A 35 1.62 9.50 -4.72
CA GLN A 35 1.58 10.68 -5.57
C GLN A 35 0.21 10.84 -6.26
N ALA A 36 -0.30 9.77 -6.88
CA ALA A 36 -1.61 9.79 -7.52
C ALA A 36 -2.76 10.08 -6.53
N GLY A 37 -2.67 9.54 -5.30
CA GLY A 37 -3.61 9.86 -4.23
C GLY A 37 -3.59 11.35 -3.87
N GLU A 38 -2.41 11.93 -3.70
CA GLU A 38 -2.22 13.36 -3.42
C GLU A 38 -2.78 14.25 -4.54
N GLU A 39 -2.46 13.94 -5.80
CA GLU A 39 -2.95 14.67 -6.99
C GLU A 39 -4.49 14.61 -7.13
N ARG A 40 -5.12 13.55 -6.64
CA ARG A 40 -6.58 13.35 -6.71
C ARG A 40 -7.32 13.69 -5.40
N GLY A 41 -6.61 14.10 -4.36
CA GLY A 41 -7.20 14.35 -3.04
C GLY A 41 -7.73 13.10 -2.33
N ILE A 42 -7.22 11.91 -2.68
CA ILE A 42 -7.60 10.63 -2.10
C ILE A 42 -6.58 10.23 -1.04
N LYS A 43 -7.04 10.04 0.20
CA LYS A 43 -6.20 9.54 1.29
C LYS A 43 -6.01 8.03 1.13
N LEU A 44 -4.75 7.60 1.13
CA LEU A 44 -4.36 6.19 1.06
C LEU A 44 -3.62 5.78 2.34
N ARG A 45 -3.75 4.51 2.70
CA ARG A 45 -2.96 3.83 3.72
C ARG A 45 -2.29 2.61 3.09
N PHE A 46 -1.03 2.38 3.43
CA PHE A 46 -0.20 1.34 2.81
C PHE A 46 0.11 0.24 3.81
N GLY A 47 -0.15 -1.03 3.49
CA GLY A 47 0.07 -2.16 4.40
C GLY A 47 1.54 -2.40 4.76
N ILE A 48 2.48 -1.88 3.97
CA ILE A 48 3.91 -1.89 4.28
C ILE A 48 4.26 -1.12 5.57
N THR A 49 3.51 -0.07 5.91
CA THR A 49 3.76 0.81 7.08
C THR A 49 2.54 0.99 7.98
N TRP A 50 1.33 0.69 7.49
CA TRP A 50 0.03 1.09 8.04
C TRP A 50 -0.12 2.60 8.28
N THR A 51 0.60 3.41 7.51
CA THR A 51 0.49 4.88 7.51
C THR A 51 0.13 5.38 6.11
N ASN A 52 0.05 6.70 5.94
CA ASN A 52 -0.14 7.36 4.65
C ASN A 52 1.16 7.54 3.85
N ASN A 53 2.31 7.06 4.36
CA ASN A 53 3.59 7.14 3.69
C ASN A 53 4.25 5.74 3.64
N PRO A 54 4.48 5.16 2.45
CA PRO A 54 5.10 3.84 2.32
C PRO A 54 6.59 3.82 2.72
N ASN A 55 7.22 4.99 2.92
CA ASN A 55 8.62 5.11 3.34
C ASN A 55 8.81 5.28 4.84
N ASP A 56 7.73 5.25 5.63
CA ASP A 56 7.84 5.24 7.09
C ASP A 56 8.47 3.93 7.60
N LYS A 57 8.65 3.81 8.91
CA LYS A 57 9.14 2.57 9.51
C LYS A 57 8.23 1.40 9.11
N PRO A 58 8.79 0.29 8.58
CA PRO A 58 7.99 -0.87 8.20
C PRO A 58 7.15 -1.39 9.36
N ALA A 59 5.93 -1.79 9.03
CA ALA A 59 4.99 -2.36 9.97
C ALA A 59 5.52 -3.68 10.57
N LYS A 60 5.13 -3.98 11.81
CA LYS A 60 5.35 -5.31 12.40
C LYS A 60 4.61 -6.40 11.61
N PHE A 61 3.39 -6.09 11.17
CA PHE A 61 2.63 -6.92 10.24
C PHE A 61 2.77 -6.28 8.86
N LEU A 62 3.85 -6.63 8.16
CA LEU A 62 4.17 -6.06 6.86
C LEU A 62 3.29 -6.69 5.78
N ASP A 63 2.58 -5.85 5.05
CA ASP A 63 1.71 -6.25 3.94
C ASP A 63 1.96 -5.34 2.73
N ALA A 64 3.07 -5.57 2.02
CA ALA A 64 3.54 -4.68 0.96
C ALA A 64 2.57 -4.52 -0.23
N PRO A 65 1.84 -5.56 -0.68
CA PRO A 65 0.86 -5.43 -1.75
C PRO A 65 -0.32 -4.52 -1.41
N HIS A 66 -0.72 -4.48 -0.13
CA HIS A 66 -1.99 -3.92 0.29
C HIS A 66 -1.99 -2.38 0.32
N ILE A 67 -2.99 -1.80 -0.34
CA ILE A 67 -3.29 -0.38 -0.30
C ILE A 67 -4.79 -0.23 -0.02
N GLU A 68 -5.16 0.66 0.89
CA GLU A 68 -6.56 0.90 1.22
C GLU A 68 -6.90 2.38 1.38
N ILE A 69 -8.18 2.68 1.21
CA ILE A 69 -8.77 3.92 1.71
C ILE A 69 -9.06 3.72 3.21
N PRO A 70 -8.56 4.62 4.10
CA PRO A 70 -8.84 4.56 5.53
C PRO A 70 -10.34 4.46 5.84
N ALA A 71 -10.69 3.75 6.91
CA ALA A 71 -12.05 3.66 7.40
C ALA A 71 -12.51 4.95 8.07
#